data_AF-A0A0K9YWU6-F1
#
_entry.id   AF-A0A0K9YWU6-F1
#
_cell.length_a   1.000
_cell.length_b   1.000
_cell.length_c   1.000
_cell.angle_alpha   90.00
_cell.angle_beta   90.00
_cell.angle_gamma   90.00
#
_symmetry.space_group_name_H-M   'P 1'
#
loop_
_entity.id
_entity.type
_entity.pdbx_description
1 polymer ?
#
loop_
_entity_poly.entity_id
_entity_poly.type
_entity_poly.pdbx_seq_one_letter_code
_entity_poly.pdbx_strand_id
1 'polypeptide(L)'
;MKSSLRAYLLSLLVASMVMTGCAQGSKVSETDMRDRMETELGGVEKVTVMSTDGQEVALDLPVFLKELPTQGQDLQLSAEPLKQEDVRFTLVLYRKQSAPLVVTVGEKASQFGESTYRGNGAIYFYQWIHKQTGKGLLAQKFENGLLSAEDLSKTIVLSGTELEYIRNVLSTAVPETDKITKQFPLFPTYKIRVGSTQKPLEVTVLTPTVISVPFGREKHYFHVEGQLFSRMTALLPPSETEEHSIDRLFKSSRIHLVATGEMTGEDRELDATQTTVEQGIAHQIVRLLQKGTRLENAPQAPGKEQYQLKFLLNGTERSVVFYPRYFKLDQSWYAHDELAQNVWKLFENLRK
;
A
#
# COMPACT_ATOMS: atom_id res chain seq x y z
N MET A 1 -43.42 47.85 22.38
CA MET A 1 -43.49 46.54 21.67
C MET A 1 -42.66 46.63 20.40
N LYS A 2 -41.79 45.63 20.20
CA LYS A 2 -41.00 45.30 18.99
C LYS A 2 -39.78 46.18 18.64
N SER A 3 -38.60 45.74 19.05
CA SER A 3 -37.39 45.68 18.19
C SER A 3 -36.41 44.63 18.77
N SER A 4 -36.40 43.45 18.15
CA SER A 4 -35.32 42.92 17.30
C SER A 4 -34.08 42.45 18.07
N LEU A 5 -34.14 41.18 18.47
CA LEU A 5 -33.10 40.34 19.08
C LEU A 5 -31.88 40.06 18.17
N ARG A 6 -31.62 40.89 17.15
CA ARG A 6 -30.57 40.69 16.14
C ARG A 6 -29.32 41.55 16.35
N ALA A 7 -29.28 42.39 17.39
CA ALA A 7 -28.16 43.31 17.64
C ALA A 7 -27.12 42.80 18.66
N TYR A 8 -27.36 41.69 19.36
CA TYR A 8 -26.44 41.18 20.40
C TYR A 8 -25.58 39.98 19.98
N LEU A 9 -25.75 39.45 18.76
CA LEU A 9 -24.92 38.37 18.22
C LEU A 9 -23.76 38.87 17.34
N LEU A 10 -23.68 40.17 17.06
CA LEU A 10 -22.63 40.74 16.20
C LEU A 10 -21.49 41.43 16.96
N SER A 11 -21.63 41.68 18.26
CA SER A 11 -20.59 42.28 19.11
C SER A 11 -19.71 41.25 19.85
N LEU A 12 -20.03 39.95 19.74
CA LEU A 12 -19.21 38.84 20.25
C LEU A 12 -18.36 38.16 19.18
N LEU A 13 -18.51 38.54 17.90
CA LEU A 13 -17.75 37.99 16.77
C LEU A 13 -16.61 38.90 16.28
N VAL A 14 -16.37 40.04 16.93
CA VAL A 14 -15.30 41.00 16.57
C VAL A 14 -14.31 41.24 17.72
N ALA A 15 -14.49 40.58 18.87
CA ALA A 15 -13.54 40.62 20.00
C ALA A 15 -12.49 39.48 19.99
N SER A 16 -12.47 38.65 18.94
CA SER A 16 -11.46 37.59 18.73
C SER A 16 -10.49 37.87 17.59
N MET A 17 -10.58 39.05 16.95
CA MET A 17 -9.49 39.60 16.14
C MET A 17 -8.74 40.63 16.98
N VAL A 18 -7.41 40.55 16.97
CA VAL A 18 -6.46 41.37 17.74
C VAL A 18 -6.25 40.94 19.21
N MET A 19 -5.84 39.68 19.39
CA MET A 19 -4.62 39.47 20.19
C MET A 19 -3.45 39.27 19.23
N THR A 20 -2.98 40.38 18.66
CA THR A 20 -1.61 40.50 18.18
C THR A 20 -0.69 40.43 19.39
N GLY A 21 -0.46 39.22 19.88
CA GLY A 21 0.77 38.93 20.61
C GLY A 21 1.88 38.95 19.58
N CYS A 22 2.71 40.00 19.63
CA CYS A 22 4.01 40.01 18.96
C CYS A 22 4.82 38.82 19.47
N ALA A 23 4.67 37.65 18.85
CA ALA A 23 5.74 36.69 18.78
C ALA A 23 6.78 37.36 17.89
N GLN A 24 7.72 38.07 18.54
CA GLN A 24 9.03 38.33 17.96
C GLN A 24 9.44 37.08 17.18
N GLY A 25 9.87 37.28 15.93
CA GLY A 25 10.47 36.24 15.12
C GLY A 25 11.72 35.72 15.83
N SER A 26 11.51 34.86 16.83
CA SER A 26 12.53 33.97 17.33
C SER A 26 12.75 32.99 16.20
N LYS A 27 13.94 33.03 15.61
CA LYS A 27 14.49 31.89 14.91
C LYS A 27 14.26 30.69 15.83
N VAL A 28 13.29 29.86 15.49
CA VAL A 28 13.00 28.61 16.19
C VAL A 28 14.26 27.79 16.05
N SER A 29 15.06 27.71 17.11
CA SER A 29 16.26 26.89 17.11
C SER A 29 15.82 25.42 17.21
N GLU A 30 16.66 24.50 16.74
CA GLU A 30 16.39 23.05 16.80
C GLU A 30 16.02 22.56 18.21
N THR A 31 16.44 23.28 19.25
CA THR A 31 16.03 23.08 20.66
C THR A 31 14.54 23.32 20.93
N ASP A 32 13.86 24.21 20.22
CA ASP A 32 12.47 24.61 20.53
C ASP A 32 11.44 23.50 20.26
N MET A 33 11.65 22.65 19.26
CA MET A 33 10.73 21.52 19.02
C MET A 33 10.92 20.43 20.07
N ARG A 34 12.18 20.14 20.42
CA ARG A 34 12.53 19.15 21.44
C ARG A 34 12.02 19.57 22.81
N ASP A 35 12.24 20.80 23.23
CA ASP A 35 11.83 21.30 24.55
C ASP A 35 10.30 21.41 24.67
N ARG A 36 9.60 21.81 23.58
CA ARG A 36 8.13 21.79 23.53
C ARG A 36 7.57 20.38 23.55
N MET A 37 8.15 19.45 22.79
CA MET A 37 7.72 18.05 22.81
C MET A 37 8.01 17.41 24.16
N GLU A 38 9.22 17.51 24.72
CA GLU A 38 9.56 16.94 26.05
C GLU A 38 8.62 17.45 27.16
N THR A 39 8.29 18.76 27.16
CA THR A 39 7.35 19.33 28.14
C THR A 39 5.92 18.80 27.96
N GLU A 40 5.47 18.60 26.72
CA GLU A 40 4.12 18.08 26.45
C GLU A 40 3.99 16.55 26.50
N LEU A 41 5.11 15.81 26.38
CA LEU A 41 5.16 14.34 26.37
C LEU A 41 4.98 13.71 27.76
N GLY A 42 5.29 14.43 28.84
CA GLY A 42 5.14 13.94 30.22
C GLY A 42 3.70 13.57 30.62
N GLY A 43 2.70 13.98 29.83
CA GLY A 43 1.28 13.72 30.06
C GLY A 43 0.59 12.80 29.02
N VAL A 44 1.35 12.13 28.15
CA VAL A 44 0.79 11.28 27.09
C VAL A 44 0.36 9.92 27.64
N GLU A 45 -0.89 9.53 27.37
CA GLU A 45 -1.46 8.23 27.78
C GLU A 45 -1.42 7.19 26.67
N LYS A 46 -1.55 7.64 25.43
CA LYS A 46 -1.70 6.78 24.26
C LYS A 46 -1.18 7.51 23.05
N VAL A 47 -0.51 6.79 22.17
CA VAL A 47 -0.09 7.29 20.86
C VAL A 47 -0.70 6.39 19.80
N THR A 48 -1.31 7.00 18.79
CA THR A 48 -1.82 6.29 17.63
C THR A 48 -1.31 6.91 16.35
N VAL A 49 -1.21 6.10 15.31
CA VAL A 49 -1.06 6.56 13.94
C VAL A 49 -2.36 6.31 13.23
N MET A 50 -2.92 7.34 12.62
CA MET A 50 -4.10 7.30 11.80
C MET A 50 -3.70 7.36 10.33
N SER A 51 -4.21 6.43 9.53
CA SER A 51 -4.05 6.42 8.09
C SER A 51 -4.89 7.51 7.42
N THR A 52 -4.62 7.78 6.13
CA THR A 52 -5.41 8.74 5.33
C THR A 52 -6.85 8.30 5.07
N ASP A 53 -7.20 7.03 5.31
CA ASP A 53 -8.55 6.48 5.21
C ASP A 53 -9.21 6.24 6.59
N GLY A 54 -8.61 6.75 7.67
CA GLY A 54 -9.21 6.81 9.01
C GLY A 54 -9.03 5.57 9.89
N GLN A 55 -8.17 4.62 9.50
CA GLN A 55 -7.80 3.49 10.35
C GLN A 55 -6.76 3.94 11.38
N GLU A 56 -7.00 3.66 12.66
CA GLU A 56 -6.03 3.95 13.73
C GLU A 56 -5.28 2.70 14.18
N VAL A 57 -3.99 2.88 14.45
CA VAL A 57 -3.10 1.85 15.00
C VAL A 57 -2.46 2.41 16.25
N ALA A 58 -2.63 1.72 17.38
CA ALA A 58 -1.93 2.06 18.61
C ALA A 58 -0.44 1.70 18.49
N LEU A 59 0.41 2.63 18.91
CA LEU A 59 1.85 2.39 19.02
C LEU A 59 2.20 1.91 20.43
N ASP A 60 3.31 1.18 20.56
CA ASP A 60 3.90 0.86 21.85
C ASP A 60 4.44 2.14 22.48
N LEU A 61 3.74 2.63 23.51
CA LEU A 61 4.05 3.91 24.16
C LEU A 61 5.47 3.93 24.78
N PRO A 62 5.90 2.93 25.58
CA PRO A 62 7.27 2.87 26.09
C PRO A 62 8.35 2.96 24.99
N VAL A 63 8.20 2.18 23.91
CA VAL A 63 9.14 2.20 22.78
C VAL A 63 9.13 3.55 22.08
N PHE A 64 7.94 4.09 21.82
CA PHE A 64 7.75 5.38 21.17
C PHE A 64 8.44 6.50 21.95
N LEU A 65 8.17 6.63 23.25
CA LEU A 65 8.73 7.69 24.09
C LEU A 65 10.26 7.58 24.21
N LYS A 66 10.80 6.37 24.22
CA LYS A 66 12.24 6.12 24.26
C LYS A 66 12.96 6.52 22.98
N GLU A 67 12.35 6.25 21.81
CA GLU A 67 13.00 6.46 20.51
C GLU A 67 12.78 7.88 19.96
N LEU A 68 11.65 8.51 20.27
CA LEU A 68 11.25 9.84 19.77
C LEU A 68 12.35 10.92 19.85
N PRO A 69 13.14 11.06 20.93
CA PRO A 69 14.17 12.10 21.04
C PRO A 69 15.25 12.03 19.95
N THR A 70 15.46 10.84 19.37
CA THR A 70 16.47 10.63 18.32
C THR A 70 15.97 10.99 16.91
N GLN A 71 14.67 11.22 16.74
CA GLN A 71 14.04 11.43 15.43
C GLN A 71 13.86 12.91 15.07
N GLY A 72 14.14 13.82 15.99
CA GLY A 72 13.97 15.28 15.81
C GLY A 72 15.19 16.03 15.29
N GLN A 73 16.26 15.33 14.86
CA GLN A 73 17.51 15.96 14.38
C GLN A 73 17.38 16.43 12.93
N ASP A 74 18.13 17.45 12.51
CA ASP A 74 18.18 17.95 11.12
C ASP A 74 16.84 18.42 10.53
N LEU A 75 15.98 19.01 11.36
CA LEU A 75 14.71 19.59 10.94
C LEU A 75 14.85 21.06 10.57
N GLN A 76 14.36 21.41 9.39
CA GLN A 76 14.39 22.77 8.86
C GLN A 76 12.98 23.32 8.76
N LEU A 77 12.75 24.49 9.35
CA LEU A 77 11.47 25.19 9.23
C LEU A 77 11.24 25.61 7.78
N SER A 78 10.07 25.30 7.24
CA SER A 78 9.64 25.63 5.89
C SER A 78 8.46 26.59 5.93
N ALA A 79 8.49 27.61 5.09
CA ALA A 79 7.36 28.51 4.87
C ALA A 79 6.24 27.87 4.02
N GLU A 80 6.54 26.77 3.32
CA GLU A 80 5.57 26.07 2.48
C GLU A 80 4.80 25.02 3.30
N PRO A 81 3.46 25.13 3.40
CA PRO A 81 2.66 24.17 4.15
C PRO A 81 2.73 22.77 3.55
N LEU A 82 2.55 21.75 4.39
CA LEU A 82 2.38 20.37 3.91
C LEU A 82 1.05 20.23 3.17
N LYS A 83 1.10 19.79 1.91
CA LYS A 83 -0.09 19.60 1.09
C LYS A 83 -0.80 18.29 1.44
N GLN A 84 -2.12 18.25 1.30
CA GLN A 84 -2.94 17.09 1.67
C GLN A 84 -2.61 15.83 0.83
N GLU A 85 -2.18 16.00 -0.41
CA GLU A 85 -1.72 14.91 -1.28
C GLU A 85 -0.41 14.27 -0.80
N ASP A 86 0.42 15.01 -0.06
CA ASP A 86 1.72 14.56 0.46
C ASP A 86 1.59 13.89 1.82
N VAL A 87 0.45 14.04 2.50
CA VAL A 87 0.15 13.38 3.78
C VAL A 87 0.10 11.87 3.59
N ARG A 88 0.82 11.15 4.46
CA ARG A 88 0.82 9.68 4.57
C ARG A 88 0.16 9.21 5.84
N PHE A 89 0.45 9.88 6.96
CA PHE A 89 -0.07 9.53 8.27
C PHE A 89 -0.45 10.76 9.08
N THR A 90 -1.28 10.54 10.09
CA THR A 90 -1.53 11.50 11.18
C THR A 90 -1.17 10.84 12.49
N LEU A 91 -0.13 11.33 13.16
CA LEU A 91 0.25 10.88 14.50
C LEU A 91 -0.58 11.65 15.52
N VAL A 92 -1.25 10.92 16.42
CA VAL A 92 -2.11 11.48 17.47
C VAL A 92 -1.58 11.07 18.84
N LEU A 93 -1.19 12.05 19.65
CA LEU A 93 -0.73 11.85 21.02
C LEU A 93 -1.85 12.29 21.97
N TYR A 94 -2.52 11.31 22.58
CA TYR A 94 -3.58 11.53 23.55
C TYR A 94 -3.00 11.91 24.90
N ARG A 95 -3.47 13.02 25.48
CA ARG A 95 -2.97 13.60 26.73
C ARG A 95 -4.04 13.53 27.82
N LYS A 96 -3.64 13.30 29.08
CA LYS A 96 -4.54 13.11 30.24
C LYS A 96 -5.56 14.23 30.46
N GLN A 97 -5.14 15.48 30.30
CA GLN A 97 -5.89 16.67 30.74
C GLN A 97 -5.93 17.77 29.67
N SER A 98 -5.54 17.43 28.43
CA SER A 98 -5.39 18.39 27.34
C SER A 98 -5.88 17.78 26.02
N ALA A 99 -6.22 18.63 25.05
CA ALA A 99 -6.55 18.17 23.70
C ALA A 99 -5.41 17.31 23.11
N PRO A 100 -5.70 16.29 22.28
CA PRO A 100 -4.65 15.51 21.63
C PRO A 100 -3.70 16.40 20.81
N LEU A 101 -2.42 16.05 20.79
CA LEU A 101 -1.48 16.66 19.85
C LEU A 101 -1.52 15.88 18.54
N VAL A 102 -1.54 16.62 17.45
CA VAL A 102 -1.61 16.06 16.11
C VAL A 102 -0.39 16.49 15.32
N VAL A 103 0.31 15.51 14.75
CA VAL A 103 1.40 15.73 13.82
C VAL A 103 1.03 15.08 12.49
N THR A 104 0.95 15.89 11.44
CA THR A 104 0.72 15.40 10.08
C THR A 104 2.06 15.00 9.48
N VAL A 105 2.16 13.80 8.91
CA VAL A 105 3.43 13.23 8.43
C VAL A 105 3.34 12.90 6.94
N GLY A 106 4.24 13.47 6.16
CA GLY A 106 4.52 13.11 4.77
C GLY A 106 5.94 12.58 4.62
N GLU A 107 6.27 12.00 3.46
CA GLU A 107 7.57 11.34 3.21
C GLU A 107 8.79 12.25 3.42
N LYS A 108 8.63 13.56 3.20
CA LYS A 108 9.71 14.54 3.21
C LYS A 108 9.43 15.75 4.10
N ALA A 109 8.33 15.71 4.85
CA ALA A 109 7.86 16.83 5.64
C ALA A 109 6.92 16.39 6.74
N SER A 110 6.96 17.09 7.87
CA SER A 110 6.05 16.92 9.00
C SER A 110 5.49 18.27 9.41
N GLN A 111 4.21 18.32 9.74
CA GLN A 111 3.54 19.54 10.17
C GLN A 111 3.04 19.37 11.61
N PHE A 112 3.38 20.35 12.45
CA PHE A 112 2.94 20.44 13.84
C PHE A 112 2.37 21.84 14.08
N GLY A 113 1.08 21.91 14.42
CA GLY A 113 0.35 23.17 14.44
C GLY A 113 0.42 23.88 13.08
N GLU A 114 0.88 25.13 13.08
CA GLU A 114 1.03 25.94 11.87
C GLU A 114 2.42 25.80 11.21
N SER A 115 3.36 25.12 11.87
CA SER A 115 4.74 24.99 11.40
C SER A 115 4.95 23.73 10.58
N THR A 116 5.56 23.87 9.40
CA THR A 116 6.00 22.74 8.57
C THR A 116 7.51 22.58 8.66
N TYR A 117 7.96 21.36 8.87
CA TYR A 117 9.36 20.98 8.98
C TYR A 117 9.75 20.07 7.82
N ARG A 118 10.95 20.27 7.27
CA ARG A 118 11.53 19.53 6.15
C ARG A 118 12.99 19.17 6.43
N GLY A 119 13.64 18.49 5.49
CA GLY A 119 15.04 18.05 5.63
C GLY A 119 15.16 16.56 5.95
N ASN A 120 16.38 16.10 6.22
CA ASN A 120 16.65 14.69 6.51
C ASN A 120 15.92 14.21 7.76
N GLY A 121 15.77 15.08 8.77
CA GLY A 121 14.99 14.78 9.97
C GLY A 121 13.55 14.36 9.68
N ALA A 122 12.88 15.06 8.76
CA ALA A 122 11.50 14.75 8.41
C ALA A 122 11.38 13.40 7.69
N ILE A 123 12.38 13.04 6.88
CA ILE A 123 12.46 11.75 6.20
C ILE A 123 12.67 10.62 7.22
N TYR A 124 13.59 10.80 8.18
CA TYR A 124 13.83 9.81 9.23
C TYR A 124 12.62 9.65 10.14
N PHE A 125 11.98 10.76 10.51
CA PHE A 125 10.75 10.73 11.29
C PHE A 125 9.63 9.96 10.56
N TYR A 126 9.45 10.21 9.26
CA TYR A 126 8.51 9.43 8.44
C TYR A 126 8.83 7.93 8.44
N GLN A 127 10.09 7.55 8.17
CA GLN A 127 10.51 6.15 8.14
C GLN A 127 10.32 5.46 9.48
N TRP A 128 10.61 6.17 10.58
CA TRP A 128 10.40 5.68 11.93
C TRP A 128 8.92 5.47 12.24
N ILE A 129 8.06 6.46 11.96
CA ILE A 129 6.60 6.31 12.12
C ILE A 129 6.06 5.17 11.27
N HIS A 130 6.51 5.05 10.01
CA HIS A 130 6.15 3.93 9.13
C HIS A 130 6.53 2.57 9.76
N LYS A 131 7.75 2.45 10.32
CA LYS A 131 8.21 1.24 11.00
C LYS A 131 7.39 0.92 12.25
N GLN A 132 7.11 1.90 13.10
CA GLN A 132 6.30 1.70 14.32
C GLN A 132 4.86 1.32 14.00
N THR A 133 4.26 1.97 12.98
CA THR A 133 2.92 1.65 12.48
C THR A 133 2.84 0.21 11.98
N GLY A 134 3.83 -0.23 11.21
CA GLY A 134 3.91 -1.61 10.73
C GLY A 134 3.89 -2.65 11.86
N LYS A 135 4.68 -2.41 12.93
CA LYS A 135 4.66 -3.28 14.12
C LYS A 135 3.29 -3.29 14.80
N GLY A 136 2.68 -2.11 14.96
CA GLY A 136 1.36 -1.98 15.58
C GLY A 136 0.24 -2.66 14.78
N LEU A 137 0.33 -2.68 13.45
CA LEU A 137 -0.66 -3.33 12.57
C LEU A 137 -0.75 -4.84 12.79
N LEU A 138 0.40 -5.51 12.89
CA LEU A 138 0.44 -6.98 13.02
C LEU A 138 0.32 -7.47 14.48
N ALA A 139 0.55 -6.60 15.46
CA ALA A 139 0.38 -6.91 16.88
C ALA A 139 -1.09 -6.90 17.35
N GLN A 140 -2.04 -6.56 16.47
CA GLN A 140 -3.45 -6.49 16.83
C GLN A 140 -4.02 -7.87 17.16
N LYS A 141 -4.80 -7.94 18.24
CA LYS A 141 -5.58 -9.14 18.54
C LYS A 141 -6.78 -9.21 17.61
N PHE A 142 -6.98 -10.38 17.02
CA PHE A 142 -8.12 -10.68 16.17
C PHE A 142 -8.73 -12.03 16.55
N GLU A 143 -10.06 -12.10 16.50
CA GLU A 143 -10.86 -13.26 16.93
C GLU A 143 -11.35 -14.11 15.76
N ASN A 144 -11.33 -13.56 14.55
CA ASN A 144 -11.75 -14.23 13.32
C ASN A 144 -10.79 -13.90 12.17
N GLY A 145 -10.73 -14.83 11.21
CA GLY A 145 -9.95 -14.67 9.99
C GLY A 145 -10.62 -15.33 8.80
N LEU A 146 -10.42 -14.77 7.61
CA LEU A 146 -10.79 -15.36 6.33
C LEU A 146 -9.50 -15.54 5.52
N LEU A 147 -9.30 -16.72 4.96
CA LEU A 147 -8.27 -16.96 3.97
C LEU A 147 -8.94 -17.05 2.60
N SER A 148 -8.46 -16.28 1.63
CA SER A 148 -8.95 -16.29 0.25
C SER A 148 -7.80 -16.56 -0.71
N ALA A 149 -8.10 -17.30 -1.77
CA ALA A 149 -7.27 -17.44 -2.97
C ALA A 149 -8.04 -16.74 -4.11
N GLU A 150 -7.74 -15.46 -4.35
CA GLU A 150 -8.56 -14.60 -5.22
C GLU A 150 -8.62 -15.14 -6.66
N ASP A 151 -7.48 -15.57 -7.20
CA ASP A 151 -7.40 -16.10 -8.56
C ASP A 151 -8.20 -17.41 -8.73
N LEU A 152 -8.54 -18.10 -7.64
CA LEU A 152 -9.36 -19.31 -7.64
C LEU A 152 -10.82 -19.06 -7.24
N SER A 153 -11.17 -17.82 -6.86
CA SER A 153 -12.47 -17.47 -6.27
C SER A 153 -12.86 -18.38 -5.08
N LYS A 154 -11.89 -18.78 -4.26
CA LYS A 154 -12.10 -19.62 -3.08
C LYS A 154 -11.81 -18.85 -1.80
N THR A 155 -12.67 -19.04 -0.80
CA THR A 155 -12.51 -18.45 0.53
C THR A 155 -12.91 -19.48 1.60
N ILE A 156 -12.15 -19.54 2.68
CA ILE A 156 -12.45 -20.33 3.87
C ILE A 156 -12.38 -19.45 5.12
N VAL A 157 -13.13 -19.85 6.15
CA VAL A 157 -13.05 -19.25 7.48
C VAL A 157 -11.93 -19.92 8.27
N LEU A 158 -11.01 -19.12 8.82
CA LEU A 158 -9.97 -19.59 9.72
C LEU A 158 -10.51 -19.65 11.15
N SER A 159 -10.32 -20.78 11.81
CA SER A 159 -10.75 -20.98 13.21
C SER A 159 -9.79 -21.87 13.98
N GLY A 160 -9.86 -21.82 15.31
CA GLY A 160 -9.05 -22.66 16.20
C GLY A 160 -7.54 -22.56 15.91
N THR A 161 -6.92 -23.71 15.69
CA THR A 161 -5.47 -23.85 15.50
C THR A 161 -4.94 -23.14 14.25
N GLU A 162 -5.75 -23.01 13.19
CA GLU A 162 -5.36 -22.29 11.96
C GLU A 162 -5.26 -20.79 12.23
N LEU A 163 -6.24 -20.24 12.95
CA LEU A 163 -6.23 -18.83 13.31
C LEU A 163 -5.08 -18.49 14.26
N GLU A 164 -4.80 -19.37 15.22
CA GLU A 164 -3.66 -19.24 16.13
C GLU A 164 -2.33 -19.29 15.39
N TYR A 165 -2.17 -20.21 14.42
CA TYR A 165 -0.98 -20.27 13.58
C TYR A 165 -0.77 -18.96 12.82
N ILE A 166 -1.81 -18.45 12.13
CA ILE A 166 -1.73 -17.19 11.40
C ILE A 166 -1.40 -16.02 12.33
N ARG A 167 -2.01 -15.97 13.53
CA ARG A 167 -1.69 -14.96 14.54
C ARG A 167 -0.23 -14.99 14.94
N ASN A 168 0.32 -16.17 15.20
CA ASN A 168 1.72 -16.31 15.55
C ASN A 168 2.63 -15.82 14.41
N VAL A 169 2.38 -16.26 13.17
CA VAL A 169 3.19 -15.83 12.01
C VAL A 169 3.13 -14.32 11.80
N LEU A 170 1.95 -13.71 11.87
CA LEU A 170 1.82 -12.26 11.71
C LEU A 170 2.53 -11.51 12.85
N SER A 171 2.41 -11.99 14.09
CA SER A 171 3.04 -11.35 15.24
C SER A 171 4.57 -11.40 15.23
N THR A 172 5.16 -12.38 14.55
CA THR A 172 6.63 -12.54 14.42
C THR A 172 7.18 -11.98 13.11
N ALA A 173 6.32 -11.44 12.24
CA ALA A 173 6.73 -10.88 10.96
C ALA A 173 7.65 -9.67 11.17
N VAL A 174 8.73 -9.60 10.38
CA VAL A 174 9.74 -8.55 10.52
C VAL A 174 9.44 -7.44 9.50
N PRO A 175 9.23 -6.18 9.92
CA PRO A 175 9.00 -5.08 8.99
C PRO A 175 10.21 -4.87 8.07
N GLU A 176 9.94 -4.78 6.78
CA GLU A 176 10.94 -4.44 5.77
C GLU A 176 11.14 -2.92 5.77
N THR A 177 12.39 -2.48 5.96
CA THR A 177 12.74 -1.06 6.05
C THR A 177 13.29 -0.49 4.76
N ASP A 178 13.74 -1.35 3.86
CA ASP A 178 14.29 -0.94 2.58
C ASP A 178 13.17 -0.73 1.55
N LYS A 179 13.46 0.10 0.54
CA LYS A 179 12.56 0.25 -0.60
C LYS A 179 12.50 -1.07 -1.36
N ILE A 180 11.49 -1.87 -1.04
CA ILE A 180 11.22 -3.10 -1.79
C ILE A 180 10.87 -2.72 -3.23
N THR A 181 11.62 -3.28 -4.17
CA THR A 181 11.27 -3.31 -5.59
C THR A 181 9.83 -3.80 -5.71
N LYS A 182 9.00 -3.13 -6.50
CA LYS A 182 7.57 -3.45 -6.62
C LYS A 182 7.36 -4.95 -6.88
N GLN A 183 6.85 -5.68 -5.87
CA GLN A 183 6.53 -7.10 -5.95
C GLN A 183 5.05 -7.30 -6.27
N PHE A 184 4.75 -8.39 -6.97
CA PHE A 184 3.40 -8.80 -7.32
C PHE A 184 3.11 -10.18 -6.72
N PRO A 185 1.85 -10.47 -6.32
CA PRO A 185 1.51 -11.74 -5.72
C PRO A 185 1.71 -12.91 -6.70
N LEU A 186 2.22 -14.03 -6.20
CA LEU A 186 2.24 -15.28 -6.95
C LEU A 186 0.84 -15.85 -7.15
N PHE A 187 0.65 -16.72 -8.13
CA PHE A 187 -0.61 -17.43 -8.34
C PHE A 187 -0.70 -18.65 -7.41
N PRO A 188 -1.84 -18.89 -6.75
CA PRO A 188 -2.95 -17.95 -6.62
C PRO A 188 -2.64 -16.86 -5.58
N THR A 189 -3.25 -15.69 -5.75
CA THR A 189 -3.10 -14.56 -4.82
C THR A 189 -3.79 -14.91 -3.51
N TYR A 190 -2.99 -15.24 -2.50
CA TYR A 190 -3.52 -15.49 -1.16
C TYR A 190 -3.68 -14.19 -0.38
N LYS A 191 -4.85 -14.04 0.23
CA LYS A 191 -5.17 -12.94 1.15
C LYS A 191 -5.74 -13.46 2.45
N ILE A 192 -5.23 -12.94 3.55
CA ILE A 192 -5.81 -13.12 4.88
C ILE A 192 -6.55 -11.83 5.24
N ARG A 193 -7.82 -11.93 5.60
CA ARG A 193 -8.57 -10.84 6.19
C ARG A 193 -8.86 -11.19 7.64
N VAL A 194 -8.28 -10.46 8.59
CA VAL A 194 -8.54 -10.65 10.02
C VAL A 194 -9.37 -9.50 10.56
N GLY A 195 -10.36 -9.82 11.41
CA GLY A 195 -11.19 -8.79 12.03
C GLY A 195 -10.42 -8.02 13.09
N SER A 196 -10.30 -6.71 12.90
CA SER A 196 -9.92 -5.79 13.98
C SER A 196 -11.15 -5.02 14.47
N THR A 197 -11.04 -4.38 15.63
CA THR A 197 -12.12 -3.61 16.26
C THR A 197 -12.57 -2.38 15.47
N GLN A 198 -11.79 -1.91 14.48
CA GLN A 198 -12.14 -0.74 13.67
C GLN A 198 -12.36 -1.10 12.19
N LYS A 199 -11.34 -1.69 11.56
CA LYS A 199 -11.33 -2.04 10.15
C LYS A 199 -10.61 -3.37 9.95
N PRO A 200 -11.15 -4.32 9.19
CA PRO A 200 -10.48 -5.59 8.97
C PRO A 200 -9.11 -5.35 8.34
N LEU A 201 -8.10 -5.99 8.91
CA LEU A 201 -6.74 -5.95 8.40
C LEU A 201 -6.66 -6.94 7.23
N GLU A 202 -6.27 -6.46 6.07
CA GLU A 202 -6.05 -7.29 4.88
C GLU A 202 -4.55 -7.50 4.68
N VAL A 203 -4.12 -8.76 4.71
CA VAL A 203 -2.74 -9.17 4.47
C VAL A 203 -2.69 -9.91 3.14
N THR A 204 -1.93 -9.38 2.18
CA THR A 204 -1.70 -10.05 0.88
C THR A 204 -0.35 -10.74 0.90
N VAL A 205 -0.31 -12.03 0.57
CA VAL A 205 0.95 -12.77 0.40
C VAL A 205 1.50 -12.50 -0.99
N LEU A 206 2.67 -11.88 -1.04
CA LEU A 206 3.32 -11.51 -2.31
C LEU A 206 4.19 -12.65 -2.82
N THR A 207 5.06 -13.16 -1.96
CA THR A 207 5.94 -14.31 -2.22
C THR A 207 5.90 -15.23 -0.99
N PRO A 208 6.54 -16.41 -1.02
CA PRO A 208 6.52 -17.31 0.14
C PRO A 208 7.01 -16.66 1.44
N THR A 209 7.90 -15.67 1.35
CA THR A 209 8.53 -15.01 2.50
C THR A 209 8.16 -13.53 2.66
N VAL A 210 7.31 -12.97 1.79
CA VAL A 210 6.93 -11.55 1.83
C VAL A 210 5.42 -11.38 1.83
N ILE A 211 4.93 -10.62 2.80
CA ILE A 211 3.54 -10.18 2.87
C ILE A 211 3.45 -8.65 2.77
N SER A 212 2.29 -8.14 2.38
CA SER A 212 1.99 -6.72 2.39
C SER A 212 0.65 -6.40 3.04
N VAL A 213 0.61 -5.24 3.67
CA VAL A 213 -0.55 -4.72 4.39
C VAL A 213 -0.80 -3.27 3.94
N PRO A 214 -1.95 -2.96 3.33
CA PRO A 214 -2.30 -1.59 3.01
C PRO A 214 -2.68 -0.82 4.28
N PHE A 215 -2.32 0.46 4.34
CA PHE A 215 -2.68 1.38 5.42
C PHE A 215 -2.88 2.80 4.87
N GLY A 216 -4.12 3.16 4.54
CA GLY A 216 -4.42 4.39 3.80
C GLY A 216 -3.75 4.42 2.42
N ARG A 217 -2.90 5.43 2.20
CA ARG A 217 -2.09 5.57 0.97
C ARG A 217 -0.78 4.79 1.02
N GLU A 218 -0.44 4.23 2.18
CA GLU A 218 0.80 3.51 2.40
C GLU A 218 0.61 2.00 2.29
N LYS A 219 1.73 1.31 2.08
CA LYS A 219 1.77 -0.15 2.07
C LYS A 219 2.98 -0.60 2.87
N HIS A 220 2.71 -1.32 3.96
CA HIS A 220 3.75 -1.94 4.76
C HIS A 220 4.07 -3.32 4.20
N TYR A 221 5.35 -3.66 4.21
CA TYR A 221 5.84 -4.96 3.78
C TYR A 221 6.55 -5.63 4.95
N PHE A 222 6.44 -6.95 5.01
CA PHE A 222 7.02 -7.73 6.08
C PHE A 222 7.60 -9.03 5.56
N HIS A 223 8.73 -9.41 6.13
CA HIS A 223 9.30 -10.72 5.98
C HIS A 223 8.59 -11.71 6.92
N VAL A 224 8.24 -12.88 6.38
CA VAL A 224 7.65 -14.00 7.12
C VAL A 224 8.35 -15.29 6.78
N GLU A 225 8.22 -16.30 7.63
CA GLU A 225 8.71 -17.64 7.31
C GLU A 225 7.92 -18.27 6.16
N GLY A 226 8.64 -18.96 5.27
CA GLY A 226 8.07 -19.61 4.07
C GLY A 226 6.95 -20.63 4.35
N GLN A 227 6.85 -21.10 5.60
CA GLN A 227 5.81 -22.04 6.02
C GLN A 227 4.39 -21.47 5.89
N LEU A 228 4.24 -20.14 5.96
CA LEU A 228 2.95 -19.47 5.79
C LEU A 228 2.33 -19.83 4.44
N PHE A 229 3.11 -19.70 3.37
CA PHE A 229 2.66 -19.99 2.02
C PHE A 229 2.34 -21.48 1.84
N SER A 230 3.21 -22.37 2.33
CA SER A 230 2.94 -23.82 2.31
C SER A 230 1.67 -24.21 3.07
N ARG A 231 1.35 -23.51 4.17
CA ARG A 231 0.11 -23.73 4.91
C ARG A 231 -1.11 -23.28 4.12
N MET A 232 -1.03 -22.11 3.48
CA MET A 232 -2.13 -21.58 2.66
C MET A 232 -2.41 -22.45 1.44
N THR A 233 -1.36 -22.94 0.77
CA THR A 233 -1.52 -23.84 -0.38
C THR A 233 -2.09 -25.19 0.03
N ALA A 234 -1.81 -25.68 1.24
CA ALA A 234 -2.46 -26.88 1.76
C ALA A 234 -3.96 -26.67 2.02
N LEU A 235 -4.35 -25.49 2.50
CA LEU A 235 -5.74 -25.14 2.81
C LEU A 235 -6.57 -24.81 1.56
N LEU A 236 -5.98 -24.08 0.61
CA LEU A 236 -6.60 -23.63 -0.63
C LEU A 236 -5.70 -24.02 -1.81
N PRO A 237 -5.61 -25.31 -2.16
CA PRO A 237 -4.70 -25.77 -3.20
C PRO A 237 -5.07 -25.17 -4.56
N PRO A 238 -4.05 -24.83 -5.39
CA PRO A 238 -4.26 -24.53 -6.79
C PRO A 238 -4.96 -25.72 -7.46
N SER A 239 -6.18 -25.50 -7.94
CA SER A 239 -6.90 -26.49 -8.75
C SER A 239 -6.89 -26.07 -10.19
N GLU A 240 -6.69 -27.02 -11.11
CA GLU A 240 -6.85 -26.75 -12.53
C GLU A 240 -8.33 -26.48 -12.82
N THR A 241 -8.67 -25.23 -13.08
CA THR A 241 -9.94 -24.88 -13.71
C THR A 241 -9.73 -25.06 -15.21
N GLU A 242 -10.22 -26.19 -15.75
CA GLU A 242 -10.11 -26.49 -17.19
C GLU A 242 -10.81 -25.45 -18.08
N GLU A 243 -11.71 -24.64 -17.51
CA GLU A 243 -12.65 -23.76 -18.23
C GLU A 243 -12.06 -22.46 -18.80
N HIS A 244 -10.85 -22.03 -18.40
CA HIS A 244 -10.34 -20.71 -18.79
C HIS A 244 -8.99 -20.79 -19.52
N SER A 245 -9.02 -20.47 -20.83
CA SER A 245 -7.84 -20.49 -21.70
C SER A 245 -6.72 -19.55 -21.24
N ILE A 246 -7.07 -18.46 -20.55
CA ILE A 246 -6.14 -17.47 -19.98
C ILE A 246 -5.46 -18.03 -18.73
N ASP A 247 -6.17 -18.77 -17.87
CA ASP A 247 -5.62 -19.28 -16.59
C ASP A 247 -4.44 -20.21 -16.81
N ARG A 248 -4.41 -20.94 -17.93
CA ARG A 248 -3.27 -21.78 -18.30
C ARG A 248 -1.97 -20.97 -18.41
N LEU A 249 -2.06 -19.69 -18.79
CA LEU A 249 -0.90 -18.81 -18.93
C LEU A 249 -0.17 -18.56 -17.61
N PHE A 250 -0.78 -18.78 -16.44
CA PHE A 250 -0.06 -18.71 -15.16
C PHE A 250 1.09 -19.72 -15.07
N LYS A 251 1.07 -20.81 -15.85
CA LYS A 251 2.13 -21.81 -15.91
C LYS A 251 3.24 -21.48 -16.91
N SER A 252 3.25 -20.28 -17.48
CA SER A 252 4.29 -19.90 -18.45
C SER A 252 5.66 -19.88 -17.79
N SER A 253 6.63 -20.59 -18.38
CA SER A 253 8.03 -20.50 -17.94
C SER A 253 8.71 -19.25 -18.48
N ARG A 254 8.26 -18.75 -19.64
CA ARG A 254 8.80 -17.55 -20.29
C ARG A 254 7.72 -16.75 -20.99
N ILE A 255 7.93 -15.43 -21.05
CA ILE A 255 7.12 -14.49 -21.82
C ILE A 255 8.04 -13.62 -22.68
N HIS A 256 7.89 -13.71 -24.00
CA HIS A 256 8.63 -12.89 -24.94
C HIS A 256 7.73 -11.82 -25.53
N LEU A 257 8.06 -10.55 -25.28
CA LEU A 257 7.45 -9.39 -25.90
C LEU A 257 8.13 -9.13 -27.25
N VAL A 258 7.32 -9.11 -28.31
CA VAL A 258 7.78 -8.85 -29.68
C VAL A 258 7.16 -7.53 -30.16
N ALA A 259 8.01 -6.57 -30.51
CA ALA A 259 7.59 -5.26 -30.99
C ALA A 259 7.22 -5.30 -32.49
N THR A 260 6.06 -5.84 -32.80
CA THR A 260 5.58 -6.09 -34.18
C THR A 260 4.74 -4.96 -34.78
N GLY A 261 4.34 -3.96 -34.00
CA GLY A 261 3.29 -3.00 -34.36
C GLY A 261 3.61 -1.54 -34.06
N GLU A 262 2.57 -0.75 -33.72
CA GLU A 262 2.72 0.69 -33.46
C GLU A 262 3.56 1.00 -32.20
N MET A 263 3.67 0.07 -31.25
CA MET A 263 4.56 0.25 -30.11
C MET A 263 5.96 -0.22 -30.50
N THR A 264 6.85 0.75 -30.75
CA THR A 264 8.25 0.50 -31.10
C THR A 264 9.11 0.28 -29.87
N GLY A 265 9.96 -0.74 -29.89
CA GLY A 265 10.91 -1.05 -28.82
C GLY A 265 11.81 -2.24 -29.19
N GLU A 266 12.75 -2.57 -28.32
CA GLU A 266 13.49 -3.84 -28.42
C GLU A 266 12.58 -4.98 -27.95
N ASP A 267 12.71 -6.14 -28.61
CA ASP A 267 12.16 -7.40 -28.12
C ASP A 267 12.69 -7.69 -26.71
N ARG A 268 11.83 -8.21 -25.83
CA ARG A 268 12.17 -8.43 -24.42
C ARG A 268 11.69 -9.78 -23.91
N GLU A 269 12.55 -10.47 -23.19
CA GLU A 269 12.25 -11.76 -22.60
C GLU A 269 12.14 -11.63 -21.08
N LEU A 270 11.09 -12.25 -20.52
CA LEU A 270 10.90 -12.45 -19.10
C LEU A 270 10.98 -13.95 -18.80
N ASP A 271 11.99 -14.36 -18.04
CA ASP A 271 12.10 -15.73 -17.53
C ASP A 271 11.43 -15.84 -16.15
N ALA A 272 10.23 -16.42 -16.14
CA ALA A 272 9.42 -16.57 -14.93
C ALA A 272 10.00 -17.61 -13.95
N THR A 273 11.03 -18.37 -14.36
CA THR A 273 11.67 -19.40 -13.53
C THR A 273 12.91 -18.89 -12.80
N GLN A 274 13.44 -17.73 -13.19
CA GLN A 274 14.68 -17.19 -12.63
C GLN A 274 14.53 -16.76 -11.16
N THR A 275 13.42 -16.09 -10.84
CA THR A 275 13.22 -15.38 -9.57
C THR A 275 11.73 -15.24 -9.25
N THR A 276 11.38 -15.12 -7.97
CA THR A 276 9.98 -14.91 -7.54
C THR A 276 9.43 -13.55 -7.97
N VAL A 277 10.29 -12.55 -8.21
CA VAL A 277 9.88 -11.24 -8.72
C VAL A 277 9.41 -11.36 -10.16
N GLU A 278 10.20 -12.01 -11.02
CA GLU A 278 9.93 -12.25 -12.43
C GLU A 278 8.70 -13.14 -12.59
N GLN A 279 8.56 -14.17 -11.75
CA GLN A 279 7.36 -14.98 -11.66
C GLN A 279 6.12 -14.15 -11.28
N GLY A 280 6.24 -13.26 -10.30
CA GLY A 280 5.18 -12.34 -9.90
C GLY A 280 4.77 -11.39 -11.03
N ILE A 281 5.72 -10.88 -11.82
CA ILE A 281 5.44 -10.05 -13.00
C ILE A 281 4.70 -10.87 -14.06
N ALA A 282 5.15 -12.09 -14.35
CA ALA A 282 4.48 -12.99 -15.29
C ALA A 282 3.02 -13.25 -14.87
N HIS A 283 2.79 -13.60 -13.60
CA HIS A 283 1.43 -13.78 -13.06
C HIS A 283 0.60 -12.48 -13.12
N GLN A 284 1.22 -11.32 -12.87
CA GLN A 284 0.53 -10.04 -12.98
C GLN A 284 0.09 -9.74 -14.42
N ILE A 285 0.88 -10.10 -15.43
CA ILE A 285 0.51 -9.99 -16.84
C ILE A 285 -0.75 -10.83 -17.11
N VAL A 286 -0.79 -12.08 -16.63
CA VAL A 286 -1.95 -12.96 -16.80
C VAL A 286 -3.20 -12.38 -16.11
N ARG A 287 -3.07 -11.83 -14.89
CA ARG A 287 -4.18 -11.13 -14.21
C ARG A 287 -4.68 -9.91 -14.96
N LEU A 288 -3.79 -9.18 -15.65
CA LEU A 288 -4.22 -8.09 -16.52
C LEU A 288 -5.05 -8.64 -17.69
N LEU A 289 -4.60 -9.72 -18.35
CA LEU A 289 -5.34 -10.39 -19.42
C LEU A 289 -6.73 -10.87 -18.96
N GLN A 290 -6.86 -11.39 -17.75
CA GLN A 290 -8.15 -11.81 -17.17
C GLN A 290 -9.17 -10.68 -17.04
N LYS A 291 -8.75 -9.41 -17.02
CA LYS A 291 -9.68 -8.25 -17.03
C LYS A 291 -10.33 -8.02 -18.39
N GLY A 292 -9.84 -8.69 -19.44
CA GLY A 292 -10.43 -8.62 -20.78
C GLY A 292 -11.81 -9.25 -20.81
N THR A 293 -12.77 -8.57 -21.45
CA THR A 293 -14.11 -9.12 -21.68
C THR A 293 -14.11 -9.93 -22.97
N ARG A 294 -14.36 -11.24 -22.90
CA ARG A 294 -14.42 -12.10 -24.09
C ARG A 294 -15.54 -11.63 -25.03
N LEU A 295 -15.23 -11.54 -26.31
CA LEU A 295 -16.18 -11.19 -27.37
C LEU A 295 -16.69 -12.45 -28.07
N GLU A 296 -17.98 -12.45 -28.42
CA GLU A 296 -18.59 -13.52 -29.20
C GLU A 296 -18.07 -13.55 -30.64
N ASN A 297 -17.79 -12.36 -31.20
CA ASN A 297 -17.36 -12.18 -32.58
C ASN A 297 -16.07 -11.35 -32.65
N ALA A 298 -15.30 -11.56 -33.71
CA ALA A 298 -14.14 -10.74 -34.01
C ALA A 298 -14.56 -9.27 -34.25
N PRO A 299 -13.81 -8.28 -33.76
CA PRO A 299 -14.09 -6.87 -34.03
C PRO A 299 -13.93 -6.60 -35.54
N GLN A 300 -14.88 -5.85 -36.12
CA GLN A 300 -14.82 -5.46 -37.54
C GLN A 300 -13.63 -4.54 -37.84
N ALA A 301 -13.25 -3.70 -36.87
CA ALA A 301 -12.13 -2.77 -36.94
C ALA A 301 -11.32 -2.84 -35.63
N PRO A 302 -10.40 -3.81 -35.47
CA PRO A 302 -9.57 -3.92 -34.27
C PRO A 302 -8.60 -2.75 -34.10
N GLY A 303 -8.32 -2.00 -35.17
CA GLY A 303 -7.20 -1.06 -35.24
C GLY A 303 -5.91 -1.76 -35.67
N LYS A 304 -4.79 -1.03 -35.63
CA LYS A 304 -3.48 -1.59 -35.94
C LYS A 304 -2.96 -2.41 -34.76
N GLU A 305 -2.19 -3.43 -35.08
CA GLU A 305 -1.45 -4.19 -34.07
C GLU A 305 -0.47 -3.29 -33.33
N GLN A 306 -0.39 -3.45 -32.01
CA GLN A 306 0.52 -2.69 -31.16
C GLN A 306 1.81 -3.47 -30.90
N TYR A 307 1.69 -4.70 -30.40
CA TYR A 307 2.78 -5.64 -30.14
C TYR A 307 2.21 -7.04 -29.86
N GLN A 308 3.07 -8.04 -29.70
CA GLN A 308 2.69 -9.40 -29.32
C GLN A 308 3.41 -9.84 -28.04
N LEU A 309 2.73 -10.68 -27.26
CA LEU A 309 3.35 -11.48 -26.21
C LEU A 309 3.31 -12.95 -26.60
N LYS A 310 4.42 -13.65 -26.42
CA LYS A 310 4.57 -15.08 -26.66
C LYS A 310 4.85 -15.78 -25.33
N PHE A 311 3.87 -16.55 -24.86
CA PHE A 311 3.97 -17.33 -23.64
C PHE A 311 4.47 -18.72 -23.97
N LEU A 312 5.53 -19.19 -23.29
CA LEU A 312 6.03 -20.55 -23.40
C LEU A 312 5.43 -21.41 -22.27
N LEU A 313 4.58 -22.37 -22.63
CA LEU A 313 3.94 -23.31 -21.71
C LEU A 313 4.36 -24.74 -22.04
N ASN A 314 5.12 -25.39 -21.15
CA ASN A 314 5.54 -26.79 -21.33
C ASN A 314 6.15 -27.07 -22.74
N GLY A 315 6.89 -26.11 -23.29
CA GLY A 315 7.49 -26.20 -24.63
C GLY A 315 6.59 -25.78 -25.80
N THR A 316 5.33 -25.42 -25.56
CA THR A 316 4.41 -24.89 -26.59
C THR A 316 4.26 -23.38 -26.46
N GLU A 317 4.38 -22.64 -27.56
CA GLU A 317 4.17 -21.20 -27.61
C GLU A 317 2.68 -20.86 -27.79
N ARG A 318 2.17 -19.91 -27.01
CA ARG A 318 0.86 -19.27 -27.22
C ARG A 318 1.02 -17.77 -27.35
N SER A 319 0.37 -17.18 -28.33
CA SER A 319 0.54 -15.77 -28.65
C SER A 319 -0.69 -14.95 -28.25
N VAL A 320 -0.44 -13.82 -27.60
CA VAL A 320 -1.41 -12.75 -27.37
C VAL A 320 -1.03 -11.56 -28.24
N VAL A 321 -1.93 -11.18 -29.15
CA VAL A 321 -1.73 -10.04 -30.05
C VAL A 321 -2.53 -8.85 -29.53
N PHE A 322 -1.87 -7.72 -29.30
CA PHE A 322 -2.49 -6.52 -28.76
C PHE A 322 -2.91 -5.52 -29.84
N TYR A 323 -4.07 -4.92 -29.63
CA TYR A 323 -4.65 -3.81 -30.38
C TYR A 323 -5.13 -2.73 -29.39
N PRO A 324 -5.41 -1.49 -29.83
CA PRO A 324 -5.73 -0.37 -28.93
C PRO A 324 -6.84 -0.64 -27.91
N ARG A 325 -7.88 -1.39 -28.30
CA ARG A 325 -9.03 -1.73 -27.44
C ARG A 325 -9.35 -3.23 -27.38
N TYR A 326 -8.52 -4.04 -28.03
CA TYR A 326 -8.73 -5.47 -28.13
C TYR A 326 -7.44 -6.23 -27.93
N PHE A 327 -7.53 -7.49 -27.51
CA PHE A 327 -6.45 -8.43 -27.69
C PHE A 327 -7.01 -9.75 -28.20
N LYS A 328 -6.16 -10.48 -28.93
CA LYS A 328 -6.47 -11.80 -29.47
C LYS A 328 -5.58 -12.82 -28.77
N LEU A 329 -6.18 -13.84 -28.16
CA LEU A 329 -5.48 -15.01 -27.64
C LEU A 329 -5.95 -16.23 -28.42
N ASP A 330 -5.03 -16.83 -29.17
CA ASP A 330 -5.31 -17.88 -30.16
C ASP A 330 -6.43 -17.48 -31.12
N GLN A 331 -7.63 -18.05 -31.00
CA GLN A 331 -8.80 -17.75 -31.84
C GLN A 331 -9.86 -16.90 -31.12
N SER A 332 -9.66 -16.56 -29.85
CA SER A 332 -10.61 -15.78 -29.05
C SER A 332 -10.22 -14.30 -29.00
N TRP A 333 -11.23 -13.43 -29.10
CA TRP A 333 -11.08 -11.98 -28.99
C TRP A 333 -11.58 -11.49 -27.65
N TYR A 334 -10.91 -10.46 -27.14
CA TYR A 334 -11.23 -9.84 -25.85
C TYR A 334 -11.18 -8.32 -26.00
N ALA A 335 -12.17 -7.62 -25.45
CA ALA A 335 -12.15 -6.18 -25.30
C ALA A 335 -11.44 -5.77 -24.01
N HIS A 336 -10.71 -4.67 -24.06
CA HIS A 336 -10.05 -4.08 -22.89
C HIS A 336 -9.98 -2.55 -23.01
N ASP A 337 -9.81 -1.89 -21.87
CA ASP A 337 -9.45 -0.47 -21.81
C ASP A 337 -8.04 -0.37 -21.18
N GLU A 338 -7.09 0.20 -21.93
CA GLU A 338 -5.70 0.50 -21.52
C GLU A 338 -4.80 -0.70 -21.11
N LEU A 339 -5.24 -1.95 -21.30
CA LEU A 339 -4.47 -3.15 -20.90
C LEU A 339 -3.12 -3.21 -21.59
N ALA A 340 -3.08 -2.92 -22.90
CA ALA A 340 -1.88 -2.97 -23.71
C ALA A 340 -0.76 -2.05 -23.16
N GLN A 341 -1.11 -0.83 -22.73
CA GLN A 341 -0.13 0.09 -22.14
C GLN A 341 0.32 -0.38 -20.76
N ASN A 342 -0.60 -0.92 -19.95
CA ASN A 342 -0.29 -1.41 -18.61
C ASN A 342 0.67 -2.60 -18.64
N VAL A 343 0.48 -3.54 -19.57
CA VAL A 343 1.39 -4.66 -19.79
C VAL A 343 2.73 -4.19 -20.31
N TRP A 344 2.77 -3.27 -21.28
CA TRP A 344 4.02 -2.72 -21.79
C TRP A 344 4.88 -2.07 -20.70
N LYS A 345 4.26 -1.28 -19.82
CA LYS A 345 4.93 -0.65 -18.67
C LYS A 345 5.53 -1.68 -17.70
N LEU A 346 4.96 -2.88 -17.57
CA LEU A 346 5.57 -3.92 -16.72
C LEU A 346 6.93 -4.35 -17.29
N PHE A 347 7.05 -4.47 -18.61
CA PHE A 347 8.32 -4.79 -19.27
C PHE A 347 9.33 -3.62 -19.28
N GLU A 348 8.87 -2.37 -19.27
CA GLU A 348 9.76 -1.20 -19.12
C GLU A 348 10.43 -1.12 -17.76
N ASN A 349 9.70 -1.52 -16.71
CA ASN A 349 10.23 -1.49 -15.35
C ASN A 349 11.19 -2.64 -15.03
N LEU A 350 11.36 -3.62 -15.91
CA LEU A 350 12.40 -4.66 -15.78
C LEU A 350 13.82 -4.08 -15.94
N ARG A 351 13.96 -2.88 -16.54
CA ARG A 351 15.23 -2.13 -16.55
C ARG A 351 15.37 -1.34 -15.26
N LYS A 352 16.03 -1.92 -14.25
CA LYS A 352 16.89 -1.19 -13.31
C LYS A 352 18.06 -2.05 -12.87
#